data_AF-A0A9Y1ZAJ3-F1
#
_entry.id   AF-A0A9Y1ZAJ3-F1
#
_cell.length_a   1.000
_cell.length_b   1.000
_cell.length_c   1.000
_cell.angle_alpha   90.00
_cell.angle_beta   90.00
_cell.angle_gamma   90.00
#
_symmetry.space_group_name_H-M   'P 1'
#
loop_
_entity.id
_entity.type
_entity.pdbx_description
1 polymer ?
#
loop_
_entity_poly.entity_id
_entity_poly.type
_entity_poly.pdbx_seq_one_letter_code
_entity_poly.pdbx_strand_id
1 'polypeptide(L)'
;MTTFANDVETIAAVGGYEDADDVLEEAVRELLRRRPELRTSLAIEKYRTGAVSLNRGAELAGMSAESFKDELADRGISRTAGFLDAADRERELDEFDG
;
A
#
# COMPACT_ATOMS: atom_id res chain seq x y z
N MET A 1 14.17 18.44 -16.58
CA MET A 1 13.59 17.08 -16.55
C MET A 1 14.71 16.06 -16.71
N THR A 2 14.69 14.97 -15.95
CA THR A 2 15.70 13.91 -16.07
C THR A 2 15.46 13.08 -17.33
N THR A 3 16.48 12.39 -17.85
CA THR A 3 16.32 11.48 -18.99
C THR A 3 15.23 10.45 -18.73
N PHE A 4 15.21 9.87 -17.52
CA PHE A 4 14.18 8.91 -17.11
C PHE A 4 12.76 9.48 -17.18
N ALA A 5 12.53 10.72 -16.73
CA ALA A 5 11.20 11.34 -16.81
C ALA A 5 10.75 11.49 -18.27
N ASN A 6 11.65 11.90 -19.18
CA ASN A 6 11.34 11.98 -20.61
C ASN A 6 11.07 10.59 -21.22
N ASP A 7 11.77 9.55 -20.77
CA ASP A 7 11.55 8.18 -21.24
C ASP A 7 10.17 7.68 -20.80
N VAL A 8 9.73 7.97 -19.57
CA VAL A 8 8.38 7.60 -19.09
C VAL A 8 7.28 8.33 -19.87
N GLU A 9 7.45 9.62 -20.13
CA GLU A 9 6.53 10.41 -20.99
C GLU A 9 6.47 9.83 -22.41
N THR A 10 7.61 9.43 -22.95
CA THR A 10 7.68 8.79 -24.28
C THR A 10 6.95 7.45 -24.26
N ILE A 11 7.12 6.64 -23.21
CA ILE A 11 6.40 5.38 -23.02
C ILE A 11 4.90 5.63 -22.93
N ALA A 12 4.45 6.65 -22.20
CA ALA A 12 3.04 7.00 -22.09
C ALA A 12 2.43 7.28 -23.48
N ALA A 13 3.09 8.14 -24.26
CA ALA A 13 2.65 8.52 -25.59
C ALA A 13 2.62 7.35 -26.59
N VAL A 14 3.63 6.48 -26.60
CA VAL A 14 3.68 5.34 -27.54
C VAL A 14 2.87 4.13 -27.08
N GLY A 15 2.65 4.00 -25.77
CA GLY A 15 1.94 2.89 -25.12
C GLY A 15 0.43 3.10 -25.02
N GLY A 16 -0.06 4.32 -25.24
CA GLY A 16 -1.48 4.65 -25.17
C GLY A 16 -2.00 4.88 -23.75
N TYR A 17 -1.13 5.34 -22.85
CA TYR A 17 -1.50 5.76 -21.50
C TYR A 17 -1.99 7.22 -21.50
N GLU A 18 -2.77 7.64 -20.50
CA GLU A 18 -3.22 9.04 -20.41
C GLU A 18 -2.04 9.94 -20.03
N ASP A 19 -1.18 9.47 -19.13
CA ASP A 19 0.01 10.19 -18.67
C ASP A 19 1.12 9.27 -18.11
N ALA A 20 2.19 9.89 -17.61
CA ALA A 20 3.31 9.22 -16.97
C ALA A 20 2.94 8.51 -15.66
N ASP A 21 1.91 8.98 -14.93
CA ASP A 21 1.48 8.36 -13.68
C ASP A 21 0.81 7.01 -13.94
N ASP A 22 0.02 6.89 -15.01
CA ASP A 22 -0.55 5.60 -15.43
C ASP A 22 0.54 4.56 -15.76
N VAL A 23 1.60 4.98 -16.46
CA VAL A 23 2.75 4.13 -16.76
C VAL A 23 3.41 3.66 -15.47
N LEU A 24 3.61 4.56 -14.51
CA LEU A 24 4.19 4.23 -13.22
C LEU A 24 3.28 3.31 -12.40
N GLU A 25 1.97 3.51 -12.43
CA GLU A 25 1.02 2.63 -11.76
C GLU A 25 1.11 1.20 -12.31
N GLU A 26 1.11 1.04 -13.64
CA GLU A 26 1.28 -0.27 -14.26
C GLU A 26 2.64 -0.89 -13.93
N ALA A 27 3.72 -0.10 -14.00
CA ALA A 27 5.07 -0.57 -13.68
C ALA A 27 5.18 -1.06 -12.23
N VAL A 28 4.60 -0.32 -11.27
CA VAL A 28 4.54 -0.73 -9.86
C VAL A 28 3.69 -1.99 -9.71
N ARG A 29 2.51 -2.05 -10.34
CA ARG A 29 1.63 -3.23 -10.29
C ARG A 29 2.35 -4.48 -10.81
N GLU A 30 3.04 -4.37 -11.93
CA GLU A 30 3.80 -5.47 -12.53
C GLU A 30 5.02 -5.86 -11.70
N LEU A 31 5.71 -4.89 -11.10
CA LEU A 31 6.80 -5.15 -10.16
C LEU A 31 6.33 -5.96 -8.95
N LEU A 32 5.22 -5.54 -8.32
CA LEU A 32 4.65 -6.23 -7.16
C LEU A 32 4.08 -7.61 -7.52
N ARG A 33 3.58 -7.80 -8.74
CA ARG A 33 3.17 -9.11 -9.25
C ARG A 33 4.35 -10.07 -9.41
N ARG A 34 5.49 -9.58 -9.89
CA ARG A 34 6.72 -10.38 -10.08
C ARG A 34 7.50 -10.62 -8.78
N ARG A 35 7.32 -9.78 -7.77
CA ARG A 35 8.02 -9.84 -6.47
C ARG A 35 7.02 -9.85 -5.32
N PRO A 36 6.33 -10.98 -5.06
CA PRO A 36 5.34 -11.07 -4.00
C PRO A 36 5.91 -10.75 -2.61
N GLU A 37 7.20 -10.99 -2.36
CA GLU A 37 7.87 -10.64 -1.10
C GLU A 37 7.94 -9.11 -0.90
N LEU A 38 8.17 -8.36 -1.99
CA LEU A 38 8.14 -6.90 -1.97
C LEU A 38 6.73 -6.39 -1.74
N ARG A 39 5.73 -7.05 -2.33
CA ARG A 39 4.31 -6.75 -2.11
C ARG A 39 3.91 -6.96 -0.64
N THR A 40 4.33 -8.06 -0.03
CA THR A 40 4.13 -8.30 1.41
C THR A 40 4.82 -7.22 2.24
N SER A 41 6.07 -6.87 1.90
CA SER A 41 6.82 -5.82 2.62
C SER A 41 6.12 -4.46 2.53
N LEU A 42 5.61 -4.09 1.36
CA LEU A 42 4.82 -2.87 1.14
C LEU A 42 3.54 -2.87 1.98
N ALA A 43 2.82 -3.99 2.01
CA ALA A 43 1.59 -4.13 2.79
C ALA A 43 1.86 -3.97 4.29
N ILE A 44 2.95 -4.56 4.79
CA ILE A 44 3.39 -4.46 6.19
C ILE A 44 3.74 -3.01 6.54
N GLU A 45 4.48 -2.31 5.69
CA GLU A 45 4.85 -0.92 5.95
C GLU A 45 3.63 0.00 5.96
N LYS A 46 2.69 -0.21 5.01
CA LYS A 46 1.42 0.52 4.99
C LYS A 46 0.58 0.24 6.24
N TYR A 47 0.57 -0.98 6.75
CA TYR A 47 -0.12 -1.30 8.00
C TYR A 47 0.57 -0.63 9.19
N ARG A 48 1.90 -0.76 9.29
CA ARG A 48 2.72 -0.19 10.38
C ARG A 48 2.56 1.33 10.50
N THR A 49 2.43 2.02 9.38
CA THR A 49 2.25 3.48 9.31
C THR A 49 0.79 3.91 9.48
N GLY A 50 -0.15 2.99 9.66
CA GLY A 50 -1.58 3.28 9.80
C GLY A 50 -2.27 3.66 8.47
N ALA A 51 -1.56 3.59 7.34
CA ALA A 51 -2.11 3.92 6.03
C ALA A 51 -3.17 2.91 5.55
N VAL A 52 -3.14 1.67 6.07
CA VAL A 52 -4.13 0.64 5.74
C VAL A 52 -4.49 -0.22 6.95
N SER A 53 -5.66 -0.86 6.86
CA SER A 53 -6.11 -1.79 7.88
C SER A 53 -5.40 -3.12 7.85
N LEU A 54 -5.53 -3.90 8.92
CA LEU A 54 -5.05 -5.27 8.92
C LEU A 54 -5.63 -6.07 7.75
N ASN A 55 -6.94 -5.95 7.51
CA ASN A 55 -7.62 -6.63 6.41
C ASN A 55 -7.16 -6.10 5.05
N ARG A 56 -7.00 -4.78 4.91
CA ARG A 56 -6.51 -4.17 3.66
C ARG A 56 -5.04 -4.49 3.41
N GLY A 57 -4.22 -4.59 4.45
CA GLY A 57 -2.84 -5.05 4.38
C GLY A 57 -2.76 -6.52 3.94
N ALA A 58 -3.59 -7.40 4.52
CA ALA A 58 -3.68 -8.80 4.12
C ALA A 58 -4.10 -8.96 2.65
N GLU A 59 -5.10 -8.18 2.20
CA GLU A 59 -5.54 -8.13 0.81
C GLU A 59 -4.40 -7.68 -0.13
N LEU A 60 -3.70 -6.59 0.22
CA LEU A 60 -2.55 -6.10 -0.54
C LEU A 60 -1.44 -7.14 -0.64
N ALA A 61 -1.16 -7.87 0.44
CA ALA A 61 -0.15 -8.93 0.47
C ALA A 61 -0.61 -10.18 -0.32
N GLY A 62 -1.91 -10.32 -0.57
CA GLY A 62 -2.51 -11.46 -1.26
C GLY A 62 -2.59 -12.71 -0.38
N MET A 63 -2.88 -12.54 0.91
CA MET A 63 -2.97 -13.62 1.89
C MET A 63 -4.14 -13.41 2.85
N SER A 64 -4.41 -14.42 3.69
CA SER A 64 -5.45 -14.29 4.72
C SER A 64 -5.04 -13.29 5.81
N ALA A 65 -6.01 -12.71 6.50
CA ALA A 65 -5.75 -11.84 7.65
C ALA A 65 -5.08 -12.58 8.83
N GLU A 66 -5.15 -13.91 8.87
CA GLU A 66 -4.45 -14.74 9.85
C GLU A 66 -2.97 -14.84 9.48
N SER A 67 -2.66 -15.28 8.25
CA SER A 67 -1.28 -15.35 7.74
C SER A 67 -0.57 -13.99 7.79
N PHE A 68 -1.30 -12.91 7.54
CA PHE A 68 -0.73 -11.56 7.65
C PHE A 68 -0.38 -11.19 9.11
N LYS A 69 -1.13 -11.65 10.11
CA LYS A 69 -0.77 -11.46 11.53
C LYS A 69 0.49 -12.23 11.88
N ASP A 70 0.64 -13.44 11.35
CA ASP A 70 1.84 -14.26 11.57
C ASP A 70 3.07 -13.57 10.98
N GLU A 71 2.98 -13.07 9.74
CA GLU A 71 4.04 -12.29 9.09
C GLU A 71 4.42 -11.00 9.86
N LEU A 72 3.45 -10.35 10.51
CA LEU A 72 3.72 -9.20 11.38
C LEU A 72 4.43 -9.63 12.66
N ALA A 73 3.97 -10.72 13.29
CA ALA A 73 4.55 -11.26 14.52
C ALA A 73 6.00 -11.73 14.31
N ASP A 74 6.27 -12.43 13.20
CA ASP A 74 7.60 -12.90 12.80
C ASP A 74 8.58 -11.74 12.60
N ARG A 75 8.08 -10.56 12.21
CA ARG A 75 8.86 -9.32 12.09
C ARG A 75 8.89 -8.47 13.36
N GLY A 76 8.35 -8.97 14.47
CA GLY A 76 8.31 -8.26 15.75
C GLY A 76 7.36 -7.04 15.75
N ILE A 77 6.42 -6.97 14.81
CA ILE A 77 5.46 -5.88 14.70
C ILE A 77 4.25 -6.23 15.56
N SER A 78 4.25 -5.72 16.80
CA SER A 78 3.10 -5.86 17.70
C SER A 78 1.89 -5.08 17.19
N ARG A 79 0.68 -5.52 17.57
CA ARG A 79 -0.65 -4.93 17.25
C ARG A 79 -0.88 -3.46 17.68
N THR A 80 0.16 -2.70 17.96
CA THR A 80 0.09 -1.26 18.17
C THR A 80 0.39 -0.53 16.85
N ALA A 81 -0.40 -0.82 15.82
CA ALA A 81 -0.61 0.14 14.76
C ALA A 81 -2.08 0.54 14.90
N GLY A 82 -2.29 1.50 15.81
CA GLY A 82 -3.57 2.16 15.93
C GLY A 82 -3.93 2.63 14.53
N PHE A 83 -5.08 2.15 14.04
CA PHE A 83 -5.90 3.14 13.40
C PHE A 83 -6.13 4.20 14.44
N LEU A 84 -5.74 5.40 14.03
CA LEU A 84 -5.99 6.64 14.71
C LEU A 84 -4.89 6.91 15.76
N ASP A 85 -4.15 8.02 15.57
CA ASP A 85 -3.73 8.79 16.74
C ASP A 85 -4.98 9.00 17.61
N ALA A 86 -4.85 9.10 18.94
CA ALA A 86 -6.01 9.21 19.83
C ALA A 86 -7.00 10.30 19.35
N ALA A 87 -6.48 11.35 18.72
CA ALA A 87 -7.23 12.43 18.10
C ALA A 87 -8.08 12.06 16.87
N ASP A 88 -7.68 11.08 16.05
CA ASP A 88 -8.48 10.65 14.90
C ASP A 88 -9.63 9.73 15.32
N ARG A 89 -9.51 9.02 16.46
CA ARG A 89 -10.52 8.09 17.00
C ARG A 89 -11.74 8.80 17.55
N GLU A 90 -11.51 9.93 18.19
CA GLU A 90 -12.58 10.81 18.68
C GLU A 90 -13.46 11.28 17.51
N ARG A 91 -12.83 11.65 16.39
CA ARG A 91 -13.52 12.22 15.21
C ARG A 91 -14.44 11.23 14.51
N GLU A 92 -14.02 9.97 14.42
CA GLU A 92 -14.81 8.92 13.76
C GLU A 92 -15.98 8.47 14.66
N LEU A 93 -15.83 8.51 15.99
CA LEU A 93 -16.91 8.19 16.92
C LEU A 93 -17.99 9.28 16.99
N ASP A 94 -17.62 10.55 16.86
CA ASP A 94 -18.56 11.69 16.81
C ASP A 94 -19.43 11.69 15.55
N GLU A 95 -18.98 11.07 14.45
CA GLU A 95 -19.75 10.98 13.19
C GLU A 95 -20.86 9.92 13.25
N PHE A 96 -20.78 8.94 14.16
CA PHE A 96 -21.80 7.90 14.32
C PHE A 96 -22.90 8.24 15.35
N ASP A 97 -22.75 9.30 16.15
CA ASP A 97 -23.74 9.75 17.15
C ASP A 97 -24.40 11.10 16.77
N GLY A 98 -24.26 11.53 15.51
CA GLY A 98 -24.83 12.76 14.94
C GLY A 98 -26.06 12.55 14.06
#